data_AF-A0A7S2CWB5-F1
#
_entry.id   AF-A0A7S2CWB5-F1
#
_cell.length_a   1.000
_cell.length_b   1.000
_cell.length_c   1.000
_cell.angle_alpha   90.00
_cell.angle_beta   90.00
_cell.angle_gamma   90.00
#
_symmetry.space_group_name_H-M   'P 1'
#
loop_
_entity.id
_entity.type
_entity.pdbx_description
1 polymer ?
#
loop_
_entity_poly.entity_id
_entity_poly.type
_entity_poly.pdbx_seq_one_letter_code
_entity_poly.pdbx_strand_id
1 'polypeptide(L)'
;SNDSLDRSPPQKAGKARSPTARRRGGELQPPLKEAAAVGVKKPRPEKAAAPSASPEELQALVRSAEGAAQQGNWDAVDSTCTSVLRLSGGHAKAYALRGRARLRK
;
A
#
# COMPACT_ATOMS: atom_id res chain seq x y z
N SER A 1 -34.54 20.57 -40.26
CA SER A 1 -35.48 19.94 -39.32
C SER A 1 -35.31 18.45 -39.44
N ASN A 2 -34.61 17.82 -38.49
CA ASN A 2 -34.55 16.37 -38.41
C ASN A 2 -35.30 15.92 -37.15
N ASP A 3 -36.16 14.96 -37.41
CA ASP A 3 -37.29 14.49 -36.64
C ASP A 3 -36.83 13.72 -35.39
N SER A 4 -37.37 14.11 -34.25
CA SER A 4 -37.19 13.42 -32.96
C SER A 4 -38.14 12.25 -32.88
N LEU A 5 -37.60 11.02 -32.87
CA LEU A 5 -38.33 9.84 -32.42
C LEU A 5 -37.60 9.19 -31.25
N ASP A 6 -37.98 9.69 -30.09
CA ASP A 6 -38.16 8.96 -28.85
C ASP A 6 -38.76 7.56 -29.11
N ARG A 7 -38.14 6.51 -28.56
CA ARG A 7 -38.83 5.43 -27.80
C ARG A 7 -37.86 4.39 -27.26
N SER A 8 -38.00 4.19 -25.96
CA SER A 8 -37.21 3.42 -25.02
C SER A 8 -37.06 1.91 -25.32
N PRO A 9 -36.03 1.26 -24.74
CA PRO A 9 -35.85 -0.19 -24.81
C PRO A 9 -36.90 -0.96 -23.97
N PRO A 10 -37.34 -2.15 -24.41
CA PRO A 10 -38.22 -2.99 -23.60
C PRO A 10 -37.46 -3.64 -22.44
N GLN A 11 -37.88 -3.33 -21.22
CA GLN A 11 -37.51 -4.04 -20.01
C GLN A 11 -38.07 -5.47 -20.07
N LYS A 12 -37.19 -6.48 -20.10
CA LYS A 12 -37.60 -7.87 -19.85
C LYS A 12 -37.35 -8.23 -18.40
N ALA A 13 -38.47 -8.39 -17.69
CA ALA A 13 -38.57 -8.95 -16.35
C ALA A 13 -38.06 -10.39 -16.29
N GLY A 14 -37.05 -10.65 -15.46
CA GLY A 14 -36.65 -11.97 -15.01
C GLY A 14 -37.02 -12.14 -13.54
N LYS A 15 -38.16 -12.78 -13.29
CA LYS A 15 -38.69 -13.10 -11.96
C LYS A 15 -37.90 -14.25 -11.33
N ALA A 16 -37.70 -14.11 -10.02
CA ALA A 16 -37.74 -15.16 -9.00
C ALA A 16 -36.54 -16.11 -8.86
N ARG A 17 -35.93 -16.11 -7.67
CA ARG A 17 -36.11 -17.15 -6.62
C ARG A 17 -34.95 -17.07 -5.61
N SER A 18 -35.25 -16.56 -4.41
CA SER A 18 -34.65 -17.02 -3.15
C SER A 18 -35.73 -17.87 -2.46
N PRO A 19 -35.47 -18.87 -1.58
CA PRO A 19 -34.31 -19.01 -0.70
C PRO A 19 -33.82 -20.48 -0.45
N THR A 20 -32.83 -20.60 0.45
CA THR A 20 -32.57 -21.73 1.38
C THR A 20 -32.03 -23.08 0.89
N ALA A 21 -30.76 -23.35 1.22
CA ALA A 21 -30.26 -24.62 1.77
C ALA A 21 -28.92 -24.37 2.49
N ARG A 22 -28.88 -24.24 3.83
CA ARG A 22 -28.46 -25.29 4.79
C ARG A 22 -27.26 -26.16 4.35
N ARG A 23 -26.08 -25.87 4.90
CA ARG A 23 -25.11 -26.83 5.47
C ARG A 23 -24.41 -26.11 6.63
N ARG A 24 -24.85 -26.30 7.88
CA ARG A 24 -24.22 -27.18 8.90
C ARG A 24 -22.77 -27.56 8.61
N GLY A 25 -21.86 -27.11 9.47
CA GLY A 25 -20.59 -27.80 9.73
C GLY A 25 -19.45 -26.87 10.11
N GLY A 26 -19.11 -26.84 11.41
CA GLY A 26 -17.88 -26.25 11.94
C GLY A 26 -17.89 -24.73 11.97
N GLU A 27 -17.46 -24.03 12.99
CA GLU A 27 -16.44 -24.37 13.96
C GLU A 27 -16.63 -23.40 15.14
N LEU A 28 -16.49 -23.92 16.35
CA LEU A 28 -16.43 -23.11 17.56
C LEU A 28 -15.22 -22.17 17.46
N GLN A 29 -15.44 -20.86 17.32
CA GLN A 29 -14.40 -19.91 17.69
C GLN A 29 -14.56 -19.56 19.18
N PRO A 30 -13.58 -19.89 20.04
CA PRO A 30 -13.58 -19.49 21.44
C PRO A 30 -13.41 -17.98 21.60
N PRO A 31 -13.83 -17.41 22.75
CA PRO A 31 -13.67 -15.98 23.02
C PRO A 31 -12.19 -15.64 23.11
N LEU A 32 -11.75 -14.66 22.32
CA LEU A 32 -10.45 -14.03 22.45
C LEU A 32 -10.37 -13.33 23.82
N LYS A 33 -9.97 -14.10 24.83
CA LYS A 33 -9.40 -13.58 26.07
C LYS A 33 -8.01 -13.03 25.77
N GLU A 34 -7.77 -11.85 26.32
CA GLU A 34 -6.47 -11.26 26.67
C GLU A 34 -5.25 -12.08 26.27
N ALA A 35 -4.59 -11.64 25.21
CA ALA A 35 -3.19 -11.96 24.96
C ALA A 35 -2.38 -10.68 25.06
N ALA A 36 -1.66 -10.61 26.17
CA ALA A 36 -0.27 -10.19 26.23
C ALA A 36 0.07 -8.71 26.00
N ALA A 37 0.49 -8.12 27.11
CA ALA A 37 1.68 -7.28 27.17
C ALA A 37 2.70 -7.61 26.06
N VAL A 38 2.98 -6.64 25.19
CA VAL A 38 4.25 -6.61 24.44
C VAL A 38 5.08 -5.49 25.03
N GLY A 39 5.83 -5.86 26.07
CA GLY A 39 7.04 -5.16 26.42
C GLY A 39 8.01 -5.14 25.24
N VAL A 40 8.60 -3.96 25.02
CA VAL A 40 9.91 -3.70 24.43
C VAL A 40 10.38 -4.72 23.37
N LYS A 41 10.26 -4.35 22.09
CA LYS A 41 11.25 -4.75 21.10
C LYS A 41 11.95 -3.51 20.58
N LYS A 42 13.07 -3.17 21.23
CA LYS A 42 14.18 -2.43 20.59
C LYS A 42 14.36 -3.03 19.19
N PRO A 43 14.46 -2.23 18.12
CA PRO A 43 14.73 -2.78 16.79
C PRO A 43 16.04 -3.57 16.86
N ARG A 44 15.94 -4.88 16.59
CA ARG A 44 17.05 -5.82 16.53
C ARG A 44 18.06 -5.32 15.49
N PRO A 45 19.25 -4.84 15.89
CA PRO A 45 20.22 -4.37 14.93
C PRO A 45 21.09 -5.55 14.53
N GLU A 46 20.69 -6.33 13.52
CA GLU A 46 21.64 -7.25 12.89
C GLU A 46 21.09 -7.88 11.61
N LYS A 47 21.59 -7.37 10.47
CA LYS A 47 22.34 -8.22 9.53
C LYS A 47 23.24 -7.32 8.67
N ALA A 48 24.49 -7.18 9.10
CA ALA A 48 25.56 -6.57 8.34
C ALA A 48 25.90 -7.41 7.10
N ALA A 49 26.22 -6.75 5.98
CA ALA A 49 27.19 -7.12 4.93
C ALA A 49 26.76 -6.68 3.51
N ALA A 50 26.87 -5.39 3.21
CA ALA A 50 27.03 -4.74 1.89
C ALA A 50 27.19 -3.23 2.19
N PRO A 51 27.96 -2.43 1.42
CA PRO A 51 28.57 -1.16 1.86
C PRO A 51 27.52 -0.24 2.49
N SER A 52 27.43 -0.30 3.82
CA SER A 52 26.37 0.34 4.58
C SER A 52 26.68 1.83 4.57
N ALA A 53 26.10 2.55 3.61
CA ALA A 53 26.01 3.99 3.69
C ALA A 53 25.59 4.35 5.11
N SER A 54 26.29 5.31 5.68
CA SER A 54 26.04 5.76 7.03
C SER A 54 24.54 6.07 7.19
N PRO A 55 23.95 5.81 8.37
CA PRO A 55 22.56 6.17 8.61
C PRO A 55 22.29 7.66 8.31
N GLU A 56 23.31 8.52 8.45
CA GLU A 56 23.28 9.93 8.07
C GLU A 56 23.13 10.14 6.55
N GLU A 57 23.86 9.41 5.72
CA GLU A 57 23.72 9.49 4.25
C GLU A 57 22.33 9.04 3.78
N LEU A 58 21.81 7.93 4.34
CA LEU A 58 20.45 7.48 4.04
C LEU A 58 19.42 8.54 4.45
N GLN A 59 19.61 9.16 5.61
CA GLN A 59 18.73 10.21 6.11
C GLN A 59 18.80 11.48 5.26
N ALA A 60 19.99 11.86 4.78
CA ALA A 60 20.18 12.97 3.85
C ALA A 60 19.48 12.71 2.50
N LEU A 61 19.61 11.50 1.95
CA LEU A 61 18.90 11.10 0.73
C LEU A 61 17.38 11.12 0.90
N VAL A 62 16.87 10.62 2.04
CA VAL A 62 15.44 10.67 2.33
C VAL A 62 14.95 12.12 2.45
N ARG A 63 15.70 13.00 3.12
CA ARG A 63 15.37 14.44 3.18
C ARG A 63 15.34 15.09 1.79
N SER A 64 16.30 14.75 0.94
CA SER A 64 16.33 15.21 -0.46
C SER A 64 15.09 14.74 -1.23
N ALA A 65 14.70 13.47 -1.10
CA ALA A 65 13.49 12.93 -1.71
C ALA A 65 12.22 13.63 -1.17
N GLU A 66 12.16 13.97 0.11
CA GLU A 66 11.04 14.75 0.66
C GLU A 66 10.96 16.16 0.06
N GLY A 67 12.10 16.84 -0.09
CA GLY A 67 12.17 18.15 -0.76
C GLY A 67 11.70 18.07 -2.21
N ALA A 68 12.15 17.06 -2.97
CA ALA A 68 11.72 16.83 -4.34
C ALA A 68 10.20 16.53 -4.43
N ALA A 69 9.65 15.78 -3.47
CA ALA A 69 8.22 15.50 -3.39
C ALA A 69 7.39 16.77 -3.13
N GLN A 70 7.88 17.70 -2.30
CA GLN A 70 7.22 18.99 -2.08
C GLN A 70 7.21 19.88 -3.33
N GLN A 71 8.25 19.78 -4.15
CA GLN A 71 8.35 20.47 -5.44
C GLN A 71 7.55 19.77 -6.55
N GLY A 72 6.95 18.61 -6.28
CA GLY A 72 6.21 17.80 -7.27
C GLY A 72 7.12 17.07 -8.27
N ASN A 73 8.43 17.01 -8.02
CA ASN A 73 9.39 16.32 -8.88
C ASN A 73 9.44 14.82 -8.54
N TRP A 74 8.40 14.08 -8.94
CA TRP A 74 8.23 12.67 -8.58
C TRP A 74 9.28 11.75 -9.23
N ASP A 75 9.83 12.11 -10.39
CA ASP A 75 10.93 11.36 -11.02
C ASP A 75 12.20 11.39 -10.17
N ALA A 76 12.55 12.56 -9.64
CA ALA A 76 13.68 12.69 -8.71
C ALA A 76 13.42 11.90 -7.42
N VAL A 77 12.18 11.87 -6.92
CA VAL A 77 11.81 11.07 -5.74
C VAL A 77 12.02 9.57 -5.99
N ASP A 78 11.54 9.01 -7.11
CA ASP A 78 11.69 7.57 -7.41
C ASP A 78 13.18 7.20 -7.60
N SER A 79 13.96 8.06 -8.26
CA SER A 79 15.41 7.86 -8.44
C SER A 79 16.14 7.85 -7.10
N THR A 80 15.94 8.88 -6.26
CA THR A 80 16.57 8.99 -4.93
C THR A 80 16.16 7.85 -4.01
N CYS A 81 14.87 7.48 -4.00
CA CYS A 81 14.40 6.33 -3.22
C CYS A 81 14.99 5.01 -3.73
N THR A 82 15.19 4.85 -5.04
CA THR A 82 15.86 3.67 -5.60
C THR A 82 17.30 3.57 -5.11
N SER A 83 18.03 4.67 -5.04
CA SER A 83 19.38 4.72 -4.46
C SER A 83 19.37 4.34 -2.97
N VAL A 84 18.42 4.88 -2.19
CA VAL A 84 18.27 4.54 -0.76
C VAL A 84 17.99 3.05 -0.59
N LEU A 85 17.13 2.47 -1.43
CA LEU A 85 16.80 1.04 -1.37
C LEU A 85 17.94 0.13 -1.84
N ARG A 86 18.84 0.62 -2.71
CA ARG A 86 20.06 -0.12 -3.09
C ARG A 86 21.07 -0.17 -1.93
N LEU A 87 21.17 0.92 -1.17
CA LEU A 87 22.07 1.02 -0.01
C LEU A 87 21.47 0.33 1.23
N SER A 88 20.15 0.43 1.40
CA SER A 88 19.39 -0.16 2.49
C SER A 88 18.08 -0.74 1.96
N GLY A 89 18.10 -2.03 1.63
CA GLY A 89 16.96 -2.77 1.06
C GLY A 89 15.69 -2.82 1.94
N GLY A 90 15.77 -2.31 3.17
CA GLY A 90 14.69 -2.29 4.16
C GLY A 90 14.24 -0.91 4.62
N HIS A 91 14.65 0.18 3.96
CA HIS A 91 14.29 1.53 4.44
C HIS A 91 12.80 1.84 4.20
N ALA A 92 11.97 1.63 5.22
CA ALA A 92 10.50 1.77 5.15
C ALA A 92 10.04 3.11 4.55
N LYS A 93 10.68 4.22 4.93
CA LYS A 93 10.35 5.56 4.42
C LYS A 93 10.63 5.72 2.92
N ALA A 94 11.69 5.08 2.40
CA ALA A 94 12.02 5.11 0.98
C ALA A 94 10.99 4.31 0.17
N TYR A 95 10.53 3.16 0.66
CA TYR A 95 9.41 2.43 0.03
C TYR A 95 8.13 3.27 -0.02
N ALA A 96 7.78 3.93 1.08
CA ALA A 96 6.60 4.78 1.15
C ALA A 96 6.67 5.96 0.16
N LEU A 97 7.80 6.67 0.12
CA LEU A 97 8.02 7.78 -0.82
C LEU A 97 8.02 7.32 -2.27
N ARG A 98 8.67 6.18 -2.57
CA ARG A 98 8.67 5.56 -3.89
C ARG A 98 7.26 5.19 -4.36
N GLY A 99 6.44 4.63 -3.46
CA GLY A 99 5.04 4.34 -3.73
C GLY A 99 4.26 5.60 -4.10
N ARG A 100 4.45 6.69 -3.34
CA ARG A 100 3.82 7.99 -3.65
C ARG A 100 4.26 8.55 -4.99
N ALA A 101 5.55 8.46 -5.32
CA ALA A 101 6.09 8.91 -6.60
C ALA A 101 5.46 8.15 -7.78
N ARG A 102 5.34 6.83 -7.68
CA ARG A 102 4.72 5.98 -8.71
C ARG A 102 3.23 6.22 -8.91
N LEU A 103 2.51 6.67 -7.88
CA LEU A 103 1.10 7.03 -7.99
C LEU A 103 0.87 8.41 -8.60
N ARG A 104 1.91 9.26 -8.63
CA ARG A 104 1.85 10.67 -9.05
C ARG A 104 2.48 10.94 -10.41
N LYS A 105 3.23 9.97 -10.94
CA LYS A 105 3.82 9.97 -12.28
C LYS A 105 2.79 9.49 -13.30
#